data_AF-A0AA47N5E4-F1
#
_entry.id   AF-A0AA47N5E4-F1
#
_cell.length_a   1.000
_cell.length_b   1.000
_cell.length_c   1.000
_cell.angle_alpha   90.00
_cell.angle_beta   90.00
_cell.angle_gamma   90.00
#
_symmetry.space_group_name_H-M   'P 1'
#
loop_
_entity.id
_entity.type
_entity.pdbx_description
1 polymer ?
#
loop_
_entity_poly.entity_id
_entity_poly.type
_entity_poly.pdbx_seq_one_letter_code
_entity_poly.pdbx_strand_id
1 'polypeptide(L)'
;MDPTERTRAVYVTQEEQSRLDAGLAASTIKVYVAAISAQHNRVDGVTVGSHTLVTRFLKGAQRLRPPLRNPVPRWDLPLVLGALSRPPFEPLQDLGLDVLSMKTAFLLAIASARRVSELHALSVHGECLIWHPGDTGVTLRPNPSFLSKTFSTAFVNQPLTLAAFSPSSQEMGPGQDGAPLCPVRALRRYLQLTAGIRRSDSLFVCHTGPRRGHALSKQRLSRWIVGAIELSYSSGGVPVPPHVRSHSTRGVAASWAALRGVPLSDICAAASWSSPCTFARFYSFNVVPHHPVASAVLPTPSQCP
;
A
#
# COMPACT_ATOMS: atom_id res chain seq x y z
N MET A 1 28.70 -29.56 -28.33
CA MET A 1 28.50 -28.62 -27.21
C MET A 1 29.89 -28.27 -26.71
N ASP A 2 30.27 -26.99 -26.73
CA ASP A 2 31.62 -26.57 -26.34
C ASP A 2 31.83 -26.82 -24.83
N PRO A 3 32.83 -27.63 -24.40
CA PRO A 3 33.08 -27.91 -22.98
C PRO A 3 33.27 -26.65 -22.12
N THR A 4 33.80 -25.58 -22.70
CA THR A 4 34.01 -24.28 -22.04
C THR A 4 32.69 -23.58 -21.72
N GLU A 5 31.68 -23.70 -22.58
CA GLU A 5 30.36 -23.08 -22.35
C GLU A 5 29.56 -23.82 -21.27
N ARG A 6 29.59 -25.15 -21.29
CA ARG A 6 28.95 -25.97 -20.24
C ARG A 6 29.54 -25.70 -18.85
N THR A 7 30.84 -25.46 -18.78
CA THR A 7 31.56 -25.13 -17.53
C THR A 7 31.09 -23.78 -16.95
N ARG A 8 30.81 -22.79 -17.81
CA ARG A 8 30.32 -21.46 -17.39
C ARG A 8 28.93 -21.53 -16.76
N ALA A 9 28.02 -22.32 -17.35
CA ALA A 9 26.68 -22.51 -16.79
C ALA A 9 26.69 -23.24 -15.44
N VAL A 10 27.59 -24.22 -15.27
CA VAL A 10 27.76 -24.96 -14.01
C VAL A 10 28.30 -24.03 -12.92
N TYR A 11 29.29 -23.19 -13.23
CA TYR A 11 29.82 -22.21 -12.28
C TYR A 11 28.75 -21.24 -11.78
N VAL A 12 27.89 -20.73 -12.67
CA VAL A 12 26.75 -19.88 -12.28
C VAL A 12 25.84 -20.63 -11.32
N THR A 13 25.49 -21.88 -11.59
CA THR A 13 24.62 -22.65 -10.67
C THR A 13 25.28 -22.95 -9.31
N GLN A 14 26.60 -23.11 -9.25
CA GLN A 14 27.33 -23.32 -7.99
C GLN A 14 27.36 -22.06 -7.13
N GLU A 15 27.62 -20.90 -7.74
CA GLU A 15 27.59 -19.61 -7.05
C GLU A 15 26.19 -19.29 -6.50
N GLU A 16 25.15 -19.54 -7.29
CA GLU A 16 23.77 -19.36 -6.83
C GLU A 16 23.35 -20.40 -5.77
N GLN A 17 23.92 -21.62 -5.79
CA GLN A 17 23.72 -22.62 -4.74
C GLN A 17 24.32 -22.15 -3.41
N SER A 18 25.55 -21.62 -3.41
CA SER A 18 26.17 -21.03 -2.21
C SER A 18 25.30 -19.93 -1.59
N ARG A 19 24.70 -19.07 -2.43
CA ARG A 19 23.77 -18.03 -1.98
C ARG A 19 22.48 -18.60 -1.41
N LEU A 20 21.95 -19.67 -2.01
CA LEU A 20 20.82 -20.39 -1.44
C LEU A 20 21.20 -20.95 -0.08
N ASP A 21 22.35 -21.60 0.07
CA ASP A 21 22.80 -22.17 1.34
C ASP A 21 23.01 -21.09 2.42
N ALA A 22 23.46 -19.89 2.02
CA ALA A 22 23.55 -18.71 2.87
C ALA A 22 22.18 -18.10 3.29
N GLY A 23 21.06 -18.73 2.93
CA GLY A 23 19.73 -18.33 3.39
C GLY A 23 19.01 -17.31 2.49
N LEU A 24 19.55 -16.95 1.33
CA LEU A 24 18.88 -16.00 0.44
C LEU A 24 17.56 -16.59 -0.11
N ALA A 25 16.58 -15.71 -0.32
CA ALA A 25 15.31 -16.09 -0.93
C ALA A 25 15.48 -16.39 -2.43
N ALA A 26 14.71 -17.36 -2.95
CA ALA A 26 14.75 -17.74 -4.36
C ALA A 26 14.45 -16.56 -5.31
N SER A 27 13.64 -15.59 -4.87
CA SER A 27 13.38 -14.36 -5.62
C SER A 27 14.62 -13.46 -5.73
N THR A 28 15.47 -13.43 -4.70
CA THR A 28 16.71 -12.63 -4.67
C THR A 28 17.74 -13.26 -5.60
N ILE A 29 17.90 -14.59 -5.54
CA ILE A 29 18.75 -15.37 -6.46
C ILE A 29 18.33 -15.11 -7.92
N LYS A 30 17.03 -15.09 -8.20
CA LYS A 30 16.52 -14.76 -9.54
C LYS A 30 16.95 -13.37 -10.02
N VAL A 31 17.07 -12.38 -9.12
CA VAL A 31 17.56 -11.04 -9.46
C VAL A 31 19.04 -11.08 -9.81
N TYR A 32 19.86 -11.80 -9.04
CA TYR A 32 21.28 -11.99 -9.37
C TYR A 32 21.47 -12.66 -10.74
N VAL A 33 20.75 -13.75 -11.00
CA VAL A 33 20.77 -14.41 -12.31
C VAL A 33 20.36 -13.46 -13.43
N ALA A 34 19.36 -12.61 -13.22
CA ALA A 34 18.95 -11.62 -14.21
C ALA A 34 20.06 -10.57 -14.46
N ALA A 35 20.75 -10.11 -13.41
CA ALA A 35 21.87 -9.17 -13.54
C ALA A 35 23.05 -9.80 -14.30
N ILE A 36 23.42 -11.03 -13.97
CA ILE A 36 24.42 -11.80 -14.72
C ILE A 36 23.98 -11.94 -16.18
N SER A 37 22.73 -12.34 -16.41
CA SER A 37 22.18 -12.51 -17.76
C SER A 37 22.16 -11.22 -18.59
N ALA A 38 22.16 -10.04 -17.98
CA ALA A 38 22.16 -8.76 -18.67
C ALA A 38 23.56 -8.30 -19.08
N GLN A 39 24.60 -8.76 -18.39
CA GLN A 39 25.98 -8.32 -18.61
C GLN A 39 26.89 -9.41 -19.19
N HIS A 40 26.46 -10.68 -19.13
CA HIS A 40 27.27 -11.81 -19.56
C HIS A 40 26.98 -12.21 -21.01
N ASN A 41 28.03 -12.62 -21.72
CA ASN A 41 27.91 -13.23 -23.04
C ASN A 41 26.98 -14.44 -23.02
N ARG A 42 26.40 -14.76 -24.18
CA ARG A 42 25.57 -15.96 -24.34
C ARG A 42 26.39 -17.22 -24.02
N VAL A 43 25.72 -18.21 -23.46
CA VAL A 43 26.25 -19.54 -23.13
C VAL A 43 25.39 -20.55 -23.87
N ASP A 44 25.99 -21.42 -24.71
CA ASP A 44 25.26 -22.32 -25.59
C ASP A 44 24.24 -21.59 -26.48
N GLY A 45 24.61 -20.42 -27.00
CA GLY A 45 23.77 -19.58 -27.87
C GLY A 45 22.59 -18.85 -27.19
N VAL A 46 22.37 -19.07 -25.89
CA VAL A 46 21.28 -18.45 -25.10
C VAL A 46 21.82 -17.55 -23.99
N THR A 47 20.97 -16.68 -23.44
CA THR A 47 21.37 -15.89 -22.26
C THR A 47 21.49 -16.78 -21.03
N VAL A 48 22.34 -16.40 -20.08
CA VAL A 48 22.55 -17.16 -18.83
C VAL A 48 21.24 -17.44 -18.10
N GLY A 49 20.34 -16.46 -18.02
CA GLY A 49 19.03 -16.63 -17.37
C GLY A 49 18.08 -17.58 -18.10
N SER A 50 18.30 -17.82 -19.40
CA SER A 50 17.52 -18.74 -20.23
C SER A 50 18.15 -20.13 -20.34
N HIS A 51 19.38 -20.31 -19.86
CA HIS A 51 20.08 -21.58 -19.92
C HIS A 51 19.33 -22.65 -19.10
N THR A 52 19.27 -23.89 -19.62
CA THR A 52 18.42 -24.95 -19.05
C THR A 52 18.79 -25.30 -17.61
N LEU A 53 20.10 -25.37 -17.29
CA LEU A 53 20.58 -25.66 -15.93
C LEU A 53 20.17 -24.56 -14.94
N VAL A 54 20.33 -23.29 -15.31
CA VAL A 54 19.98 -22.13 -14.49
C VAL A 54 18.47 -22.09 -14.25
N THR A 55 17.67 -22.33 -15.29
CA THR A 55 16.21 -22.37 -15.18
C THR A 55 15.73 -23.51 -14.27
N ARG A 56 16.32 -24.72 -14.39
CA ARG A 56 16.01 -25.86 -13.53
C ARG A 56 16.42 -25.58 -12.08
N PHE A 57 17.59 -25.01 -11.87
CA PHE A 57 18.07 -24.58 -10.55
C PHE A 57 17.09 -23.60 -9.89
N LEU A 58 16.70 -22.52 -10.59
CA LEU A 58 15.76 -21.54 -10.06
C LEU A 58 14.39 -22.15 -9.71
N LYS A 59 13.89 -23.11 -10.52
CA LYS A 59 12.67 -23.87 -10.21
C LYS A 59 12.86 -24.74 -8.95
N GLY A 60 14.01 -25.38 -8.80
CA GLY A 60 14.38 -26.15 -7.60
C GLY A 60 14.42 -25.27 -6.35
N ALA A 61 15.14 -24.15 -6.41
CA ALA A 61 15.25 -23.17 -5.32
C ALA A 61 13.88 -22.65 -4.87
N GLN A 62 12.96 -22.37 -5.80
CA GLN A 62 11.60 -21.96 -5.48
C GLN A 62 10.77 -23.06 -4.80
N ARG A 63 10.97 -24.34 -5.15
CA ARG A 63 10.28 -25.46 -4.52
C ARG A 63 10.83 -25.78 -3.13
N LEU A 64 12.14 -25.65 -2.94
CA LEU A 64 12.80 -25.82 -1.66
C LEU A 64 12.42 -24.70 -0.68
N ARG A 65 12.26 -23.47 -1.17
CA ARG A 65 11.89 -22.30 -0.37
C ARG A 65 10.76 -21.52 -1.04
N PRO A 66 9.52 -22.05 -0.99
CA PRO A 66 8.37 -21.35 -1.54
C PRO A 66 8.19 -20.00 -0.80
N PRO A 67 7.81 -18.92 -1.51
CA PRO A 67 7.53 -17.65 -0.86
C PRO A 67 6.41 -17.80 0.17
N LEU A 68 6.72 -17.63 1.45
CA LEU A 68 5.72 -17.62 2.51
C LEU A 68 4.93 -16.31 2.46
N ARG A 69 3.62 -16.42 2.27
CA ARG A 69 2.70 -15.28 2.32
C ARG A 69 1.81 -15.46 3.53
N ASN A 70 1.81 -14.46 4.42
CA ASN A 70 0.84 -14.43 5.51
C ASN A 70 -0.54 -14.06 4.92
N PRO A 71 -1.55 -14.92 5.04
CA PRO A 71 -2.88 -14.64 4.51
C PRO A 71 -3.63 -13.61 5.36
N VAL A 72 -3.23 -13.37 6.61
CA VAL A 72 -3.89 -12.43 7.53
C VAL A 72 -3.09 -11.12 7.56
N PRO A 73 -3.75 -9.95 7.57
CA PRO A 73 -3.03 -8.70 7.72
C PRO A 73 -2.39 -8.63 9.12
N ARG A 74 -1.22 -8.01 9.23
CA ARG A 74 -0.50 -7.91 10.51
C ARG A 74 -1.18 -6.99 11.53
N TRP A 75 -2.12 -6.18 11.08
CA TRP A 75 -2.82 -5.19 11.89
C TRP A 75 -4.29 -5.13 11.45
N ASP A 76 -5.13 -4.62 12.33
CA ASP A 76 -6.59 -4.65 12.24
C ASP A 76 -7.14 -3.29 11.81
N LEU A 77 -7.86 -3.24 10.70
CA LEU A 77 -8.41 -2.00 10.15
C LEU A 77 -9.53 -1.43 11.02
N PRO A 78 -10.58 -2.20 11.41
CA PRO A 78 -11.55 -1.78 12.40
C PRO A 78 -10.96 -1.12 13.64
N LEU A 79 -9.92 -1.70 14.25
CA LEU A 79 -9.24 -1.12 15.41
C LEU A 79 -8.67 0.28 15.08
N VAL A 80 -7.93 0.38 13.98
CA VAL A 80 -7.31 1.65 13.57
C VAL A 80 -8.38 2.70 13.24
N LEU A 81 -9.45 2.34 12.53
CA LEU A 81 -10.56 3.26 12.24
C LEU A 81 -11.31 3.69 13.51
N GLY A 82 -11.48 2.79 14.48
CA GLY A 82 -12.05 3.12 15.79
C GLY A 82 -11.21 4.14 16.54
N ALA A 83 -9.89 3.94 16.57
CA ALA A 83 -8.95 4.87 17.20
C ALA A 83 -8.89 6.23 16.49
N LEU A 84 -8.91 6.26 15.15
CA LEU A 84 -8.93 7.50 14.37
C LEU A 84 -10.16 8.37 14.63
N SER A 85 -11.24 7.81 15.20
CA SER A 85 -12.46 8.54 15.55
C SER A 85 -12.49 9.09 16.99
N ARG A 86 -11.37 8.97 17.73
CA ARG A 86 -11.28 9.31 19.15
C ARG A 86 -9.93 10.00 19.44
N PRO A 87 -9.71 10.54 20.65
CA PRO A 87 -8.38 10.97 21.07
C PRO A 87 -7.34 9.84 20.90
N PRO A 88 -6.10 10.13 20.44
CA PRO A 88 -5.53 11.45 20.19
C PRO A 88 -5.80 12.01 18.79
N PHE A 89 -6.63 11.35 17.97
CA PHE A 89 -6.91 11.74 16.59
C PHE A 89 -8.15 12.64 16.42
N GLU A 90 -8.85 12.92 17.50
CA GLU A 90 -9.98 13.85 17.60
C GLU A 90 -9.92 14.56 18.96
N PRO A 91 -10.44 15.80 19.08
CA PRO A 91 -11.10 16.59 18.02
C PRO A 91 -10.10 17.17 17.00
N LEU A 92 -10.48 17.17 15.72
CA LEU A 92 -9.61 17.57 14.60
C LEU A 92 -9.09 19.02 14.69
N GLN A 93 -9.80 19.91 15.38
CA GLN A 93 -9.48 21.33 15.53
C GLN A 93 -8.22 21.52 16.38
N ASP A 94 -8.05 20.68 17.40
CA ASP A 94 -7.02 20.81 18.43
C ASP A 94 -5.75 19.99 18.12
N LEU A 95 -5.74 19.25 17.00
CA LEU A 95 -4.62 18.40 16.65
C LEU A 95 -3.38 19.18 16.24
N GLY A 96 -2.24 18.74 16.76
CA GLY A 96 -0.93 19.07 16.22
C GLY A 96 -0.74 18.56 14.78
N LEU A 97 0.12 19.26 14.03
CA LEU A 97 0.42 18.92 12.64
C LEU A 97 0.99 17.51 12.47
N ASP A 98 1.63 16.94 13.48
CA ASP A 98 2.15 15.58 13.52
C ASP A 98 1.03 14.52 13.46
N VAL A 99 0.08 14.56 14.40
CA VAL A 99 -1.03 13.61 14.46
C VAL A 99 -1.98 13.80 13.29
N LEU A 100 -2.26 15.06 12.93
CA LEU A 100 -3.06 15.38 11.75
C LEU A 100 -2.42 14.86 10.46
N SER A 101 -1.10 15.01 10.30
CA SER A 101 -0.37 14.49 9.14
C SER A 101 -0.50 12.97 9.03
N MET A 102 -0.35 12.26 10.15
CA MET A 102 -0.51 10.80 10.21
C MET A 102 -1.93 10.38 9.84
N LYS A 103 -2.95 11.03 10.43
CA LYS A 103 -4.36 10.78 10.15
C LYS A 103 -4.69 10.99 8.67
N THR A 104 -4.33 12.15 8.11
CA THR A 104 -4.59 12.49 6.71
C THR A 104 -3.87 11.53 5.77
N ALA A 105 -2.60 11.20 6.02
CA ALA A 105 -1.85 10.25 5.21
C ALA A 105 -2.45 8.84 5.23
N PHE A 106 -2.88 8.36 6.41
CA PHE A 106 -3.51 7.05 6.55
C PHE A 106 -4.87 6.99 5.86
N LEU A 107 -5.74 7.97 6.08
CA LEU A 107 -7.07 8.03 5.46
C LEU A 107 -6.97 8.08 3.93
N LEU A 108 -6.06 8.89 3.38
CA LEU A 108 -5.82 8.91 1.93
C LEU A 108 -5.26 7.58 1.42
N ALA A 109 -4.40 6.89 2.19
CA ALA A 109 -3.86 5.59 1.80
C ALA A 109 -4.94 4.50 1.76
N ILE A 110 -5.83 4.47 2.76
CA ILE A 110 -6.93 3.49 2.81
C ILE A 110 -8.03 3.79 1.80
N ALA A 111 -8.43 5.06 1.64
CA ALA A 111 -9.49 5.44 0.72
C ALA A 111 -9.11 5.23 -0.75
N SER A 112 -7.82 5.29 -1.11
CA SER A 112 -7.35 5.19 -2.49
C SER A 112 -6.75 3.83 -2.86
N ALA A 113 -6.30 3.05 -1.89
CA ALA A 113 -5.45 1.86 -2.10
C ALA A 113 -4.19 2.15 -2.98
N ARG A 114 -3.73 3.40 -3.10
CA ARG A 114 -2.58 3.83 -3.92
C ARG A 114 -1.23 3.55 -3.25
N ARG A 115 -0.14 3.48 -4.05
CA ARG A 115 1.22 3.28 -3.50
C ARG A 115 1.64 4.54 -2.79
N VAL A 116 2.53 4.41 -1.81
CA VAL A 116 3.16 5.58 -1.15
C VAL A 116 3.79 6.52 -2.17
N SER A 117 4.39 5.99 -3.25
CA SER A 117 4.94 6.80 -4.33
C SER A 117 3.88 7.60 -5.10
N GLU A 118 2.67 7.07 -5.23
CA GLU A 118 1.55 7.74 -5.92
C GLU A 118 0.91 8.79 -5.01
N LEU A 119 0.72 8.49 -3.73
CA LEU A 119 0.29 9.47 -2.72
C LEU A 119 1.28 10.62 -2.57
N HIS A 120 2.58 10.30 -2.61
CA HIS A 120 3.67 11.29 -2.56
C HIS A 120 3.69 12.21 -3.79
N ALA A 121 3.22 11.71 -4.93
CA ALA A 121 3.18 12.46 -6.17
C ALA A 121 2.01 13.45 -6.26
N LEU A 122 1.02 13.38 -5.37
CA LEU A 122 -0.10 14.31 -5.35
C LEU A 122 0.38 15.75 -5.12
N SER A 123 -0.33 16.71 -5.71
CA SER A 123 0.05 18.13 -5.70
C SER A 123 -1.12 19.02 -5.27
N VAL A 124 -0.81 20.15 -4.60
CA VAL A 124 -1.77 21.21 -4.26
C VAL A 124 -1.93 22.26 -5.36
N HIS A 125 -1.18 22.14 -6.46
CA HIS A 125 -1.32 23.02 -7.62
C HIS A 125 -2.79 23.05 -8.11
N GLY A 126 -3.29 24.19 -8.58
CA GLY A 126 -4.72 24.37 -8.93
C GLY A 126 -5.27 23.33 -9.91
N GLU A 127 -4.48 22.97 -10.93
CA GLU A 127 -4.81 21.89 -11.88
C GLU A 127 -4.84 20.47 -11.28
N CYS A 128 -4.15 20.29 -10.16
CA CYS A 128 -4.00 19.01 -9.49
C CYS A 128 -4.96 18.82 -8.31
N LEU A 129 -5.41 19.90 -7.67
CA LEU A 129 -6.30 19.84 -6.51
C LEU A 129 -7.58 20.63 -6.82
N ILE A 130 -8.66 19.91 -7.12
CA ILE A 130 -9.94 20.49 -7.50
C ILE A 130 -10.99 20.10 -6.47
N TRP A 131 -11.46 21.08 -5.70
CA TRP A 131 -12.60 20.92 -4.81
C TRP A 131 -13.89 20.82 -5.62
N HIS A 132 -14.76 19.89 -5.25
CA HIS A 132 -16.06 19.75 -5.90
C HIS A 132 -17.03 20.81 -5.37
N PRO A 133 -17.99 21.28 -6.19
CA PRO A 133 -19.02 22.20 -5.74
C PRO A 133 -19.79 21.69 -4.50
N GLY A 134 -20.17 22.61 -3.61
CA GLY A 134 -20.96 22.29 -2.41
C GLY A 134 -20.23 21.42 -1.39
N ASP A 135 -18.89 21.45 -1.35
CA ASP A 135 -18.04 20.67 -0.45
C ASP A 135 -18.27 19.15 -0.50
N THR A 136 -18.80 18.66 -1.61
CA THR A 136 -19.17 17.25 -1.84
C THR A 136 -17.97 16.31 -1.98
N GLY A 137 -16.77 16.84 -2.25
CA GLY A 137 -15.59 16.02 -2.49
C GLY A 137 -14.38 16.79 -3.00
N VAL A 138 -13.36 16.04 -3.39
CA VAL A 138 -12.12 16.55 -3.98
C VAL A 138 -11.58 15.59 -5.04
N THR A 139 -11.02 16.15 -6.11
CA THR A 139 -10.19 15.41 -7.08
C THR A 139 -8.73 15.82 -6.91
N LEU A 140 -7.87 14.82 -6.71
CA LEU A 140 -6.42 14.96 -6.57
C LEU A 140 -5.71 14.29 -7.74
N ARG A 141 -4.81 15.00 -8.41
CA ARG A 141 -3.96 14.45 -9.48
C ARG A 141 -2.49 14.40 -9.05
N PRO A 142 -1.74 13.40 -9.50
CA PRO A 142 -0.29 13.41 -9.42
C PRO A 142 0.28 14.61 -10.19
N ASN A 143 1.44 15.10 -9.76
CA ASN A 143 2.25 16.01 -10.55
C ASN A 143 2.52 15.36 -11.94
N PRO A 144 2.30 16.06 -13.06
CA PRO A 144 2.48 15.48 -14.41
C PRO A 144 3.87 14.92 -14.70
N SER A 145 4.90 15.39 -14.00
CA SER A 145 6.29 14.87 -14.09
C SER A 145 6.49 13.52 -13.38
N PHE A 146 5.51 13.04 -12.62
CA PHE A 146 5.61 11.78 -11.91
C PHE A 146 5.47 10.58 -12.85
N LEU A 147 6.51 9.74 -12.87
CA LEU A 147 6.49 8.46 -13.57
C LEU A 147 6.32 7.33 -12.55
N SER A 148 5.19 6.62 -12.67
CA SER A 148 4.92 5.47 -11.82
C SER A 148 5.84 4.29 -12.17
N LYS A 149 6.17 3.44 -11.17
CA LYS A 149 6.98 2.22 -11.37
C LYS A 149 6.38 1.29 -12.42
N THR A 150 5.05 1.23 -12.50
CA THR A 150 4.32 0.49 -13.52
C THR A 150 3.81 1.50 -14.54
N PHE A 151 4.68 1.88 -15.48
CA PHE A 151 4.33 2.79 -16.55
C PHE A 151 3.41 2.05 -17.54
N SER A 152 2.11 2.19 -17.33
CA SER A 152 1.08 1.74 -18.26
C SER A 152 0.24 2.96 -18.58
N THR A 153 0.04 3.22 -19.87
CA THR A 153 -0.74 4.36 -20.39
C THR A 153 -2.11 4.47 -19.72
N ALA A 154 -2.73 3.33 -19.37
CA ALA A 154 -4.01 3.28 -18.68
C ALA A 154 -3.99 3.91 -17.26
N PHE A 155 -2.84 3.98 -16.59
CA PHE A 155 -2.72 4.42 -15.19
C PHE A 155 -1.90 5.70 -15.00
N VAL A 156 -1.35 6.27 -16.08
CA VAL A 156 -0.59 7.53 -16.01
C VAL A 156 -1.53 8.67 -15.63
N ASN A 157 -1.11 9.49 -14.65
CA ASN A 157 -1.83 10.68 -14.19
C ASN A 157 -3.30 10.45 -13.82
N GLN A 158 -3.67 9.24 -13.42
CA GLN A 158 -5.05 8.97 -13.02
C GLN A 158 -5.45 9.82 -11.80
N PRO A 159 -6.61 10.49 -11.85
CA PRO A 159 -7.13 11.24 -10.73
C PRO A 159 -7.57 10.30 -9.58
N LEU A 160 -7.33 10.75 -8.36
CA LEU A 160 -7.93 10.24 -7.15
C LEU A 160 -9.13 11.12 -6.79
N THR A 161 -10.34 10.59 -6.95
CA THR A 161 -11.56 11.27 -6.56
C THR A 161 -12.04 10.76 -5.20
N LEU A 162 -12.32 11.66 -4.27
CA LEU A 162 -12.81 11.34 -2.94
C LEU A 162 -14.10 12.10 -2.66
N ALA A 163 -15.14 11.39 -2.25
CA ALA A 163 -16.36 11.99 -1.73
C ALA A 163 -16.16 12.42 -0.27
N ALA A 164 -16.69 13.59 0.08
CA ALA A 164 -16.82 13.97 1.47
C ALA A 164 -17.90 13.11 2.14
N PHE A 165 -17.63 12.61 3.32
CA PHE A 165 -18.66 11.94 4.11
C PHE A 165 -19.56 13.02 4.72
N SER A 166 -20.80 13.07 4.27
CA SER A 166 -21.84 13.86 4.94
C SER A 166 -22.11 13.23 6.31
N PRO A 167 -22.25 14.03 7.39
CA PRO A 167 -22.76 13.49 8.65
C PRO A 167 -24.16 12.94 8.38
N SER A 168 -24.40 11.67 8.69
CA SER A 168 -25.75 11.13 8.75
C SER A 168 -26.49 11.85 9.87
N SER A 169 -27.73 12.26 9.64
CA SER A 169 -28.54 13.05 10.59
C SER A 169 -28.74 12.36 11.96
N GLN A 170 -28.35 11.09 12.10
CA GLN A 170 -28.50 10.27 13.30
C GLN A 170 -27.26 10.25 14.22
N GLU A 171 -26.10 10.74 13.78
CA GLU A 171 -24.84 10.72 14.57
C GLU A 171 -24.44 12.10 15.14
N MET A 172 -25.20 13.16 14.82
CA MET A 172 -24.91 14.53 15.29
C MET A 172 -25.29 14.70 16.77
N GLY A 173 -24.34 14.38 17.66
CA GLY A 173 -24.30 14.96 19.00
C GLY A 173 -23.92 16.44 18.96
N PRO A 174 -24.33 17.26 19.96
CA PRO A 174 -23.95 18.67 20.02
C PRO A 174 -22.41 18.80 20.09
N GLY A 175 -21.82 19.49 19.11
CA GLY A 175 -20.37 19.75 19.02
C GLY A 175 -19.55 18.85 18.09
N GLN A 176 -20.16 17.92 17.35
CA GLN A 176 -19.43 17.10 16.37
C GLN A 176 -19.28 17.83 15.01
N ASP A 177 -18.06 18.31 14.73
CA ASP A 177 -17.67 18.87 13.43
C ASP A 177 -17.47 17.75 12.39
N GLY A 178 -18.57 17.15 11.92
CA GLY A 178 -18.61 16.21 10.80
C GLY A 178 -18.04 14.81 11.06
N ALA A 179 -18.04 13.97 10.03
CA ALA A 179 -17.69 12.56 10.16
C ALA A 179 -16.18 12.34 10.46
N PRO A 180 -15.81 11.68 11.59
CA PRO A 180 -14.43 11.54 12.07
C PRO A 180 -13.45 10.97 11.04
N LEU A 181 -13.94 10.01 10.26
CA LEU A 181 -13.18 9.26 9.26
C LEU A 181 -13.20 9.88 7.86
N CYS A 182 -13.79 11.07 7.69
CA CYS A 182 -13.88 11.74 6.41
C CYS A 182 -12.48 12.15 5.90
N PRO A 183 -11.95 11.54 4.81
CA PRO A 183 -10.64 11.87 4.28
C PRO A 183 -10.59 13.31 3.76
N VAL A 184 -11.69 13.81 3.21
CA VAL A 184 -11.84 15.18 2.71
C VAL A 184 -11.71 16.20 3.84
N ARG A 185 -12.36 15.95 4.98
CA ARG A 185 -12.30 16.83 6.16
C ARG A 185 -10.88 16.89 6.74
N ALA A 186 -10.23 15.73 6.92
CA ALA A 186 -8.85 15.66 7.40
C ALA A 186 -7.87 16.36 6.44
N LEU A 187 -8.06 16.16 5.13
CA LEU A 187 -7.26 16.81 4.11
C LEU A 187 -7.42 18.33 4.12
N ARG A 188 -8.66 18.84 4.19
CA ARG A 188 -8.94 20.28 4.24
C ARG A 188 -8.25 20.92 5.44
N ARG A 189 -8.37 20.32 6.64
CA ARG A 189 -7.70 20.82 7.85
C ARG A 189 -6.18 20.81 7.72
N TYR A 190 -5.61 19.75 7.14
CA TYR A 190 -4.16 19.66 6.88
C TYR A 190 -3.68 20.75 5.93
N LEU A 191 -4.41 21.03 4.85
CA LEU A 191 -4.08 22.08 3.90
C LEU A 191 -4.15 23.47 4.54
N GLN A 192 -5.18 23.73 5.35
CA GLN A 192 -5.30 24.98 6.11
C GLN A 192 -4.10 25.21 7.03
N LEU A 193 -3.72 24.22 7.85
CA LEU A 193 -2.61 24.37 8.80
C LEU A 193 -1.23 24.39 8.12
N THR A 194 -1.10 23.82 6.91
CA THR A 194 0.15 23.83 6.17
C THR A 194 0.30 25.00 5.21
N ALA A 195 -0.76 25.76 4.92
CA ALA A 195 -0.76 26.86 3.96
C ALA A 195 0.37 27.87 4.22
N GLY A 196 0.47 28.36 5.46
CA GLY A 196 1.46 29.40 5.82
C GLY A 196 2.91 28.92 5.89
N ILE A 197 3.17 27.62 5.88
CA ILE A 197 4.54 27.08 5.99
C ILE A 197 5.04 26.47 4.67
N ARG A 198 4.17 26.29 3.68
CA ARG A 198 4.43 25.53 2.45
C ARG A 198 5.43 26.26 1.54
N ARG A 199 6.38 25.49 1.00
CA ARG A 199 7.42 25.94 0.05
C ARG A 199 7.49 25.04 -1.20
N SER A 200 6.49 24.18 -1.39
CA SER A 200 6.41 23.20 -2.46
C SER A 200 4.97 22.83 -2.74
N ASP A 201 4.68 22.55 -4.01
CA ASP A 201 3.35 22.10 -4.43
C ASP A 201 3.07 20.64 -4.05
N SER A 202 4.04 19.87 -3.57
CA SER A 202 3.79 18.48 -3.13
C SER A 202 2.76 18.44 -2.00
N LEU A 203 1.71 17.61 -2.12
CA LEU A 203 0.60 17.55 -1.17
C LEU A 203 1.07 17.53 0.28
N PHE A 204 1.99 16.62 0.61
CA PHE A 204 2.57 16.51 1.95
C PHE A 204 3.91 17.23 2.07
N VAL A 205 4.03 18.09 3.07
CA VAL A 205 5.24 18.85 3.37
C VAL A 205 5.80 18.51 4.74
N CYS A 206 7.10 18.71 4.93
CA CYS A 206 7.72 18.61 6.23
C CYS A 206 7.17 19.73 7.14
N HIS A 207 6.62 19.40 8.31
CA HIS A 207 6.09 20.40 9.26
C HIS A 207 7.09 20.76 10.39
N THR A 208 8.21 20.04 10.49
CA THR A 208 9.26 20.24 11.50
C THR A 208 10.67 20.19 10.89
N GLY A 209 11.63 20.75 11.62
CA GLY A 209 13.06 20.71 11.30
C GLY A 209 13.50 21.66 10.18
N PRO A 210 14.76 21.56 9.73
CA PRO A 210 15.35 22.50 8.76
C PRO A 210 14.66 22.53 7.39
N ARG A 211 14.00 21.43 7.02
CA ARG A 211 13.26 21.31 5.76
C ARG A 211 11.78 21.69 5.87
N ARG A 212 11.38 22.42 6.93
CA ARG A 212 9.99 22.85 7.12
C ARG A 212 9.46 23.54 5.85
N GLY A 213 8.29 23.11 5.38
CA GLY A 213 7.65 23.61 4.18
C GLY A 213 8.01 22.90 2.88
N HIS A 214 9.14 22.20 2.82
CA HIS A 214 9.55 21.47 1.62
C HIS A 214 8.83 20.14 1.49
N ALA A 215 8.80 19.60 0.26
CA ALA A 215 8.19 18.31 -0.05
C ALA A 215 8.68 17.21 0.90
N LEU A 216 7.73 16.42 1.42
CA LEU A 216 8.04 15.27 2.25
C LEU A 216 8.74 14.20 1.40
N SER A 217 9.64 13.38 1.96
CA SER A 217 10.16 12.22 1.25
C SER A 217 9.17 11.04 1.27
N LYS A 218 9.20 10.16 0.26
CA LYS A 218 8.44 8.89 0.24
C LYS A 218 8.62 8.05 1.51
N GLN A 219 9.85 8.00 2.05
CA GLN A 219 10.14 7.24 3.26
C GLN A 219 9.46 7.85 4.51
N ARG A 220 9.47 9.18 4.65
CA ARG A 220 8.73 9.86 5.75
C ARG A 220 7.22 9.67 5.61
N LEU A 221 6.67 9.74 4.40
CA LEU A 221 5.24 9.45 4.19
C LEU A 221 4.89 8.01 4.59
N SER A 222 5.74 7.04 4.21
CA SER A 222 5.61 5.65 4.66
C SER A 222 5.62 5.54 6.20
N ARG A 223 6.53 6.26 6.87
CA ARG A 223 6.57 6.34 8.34
C ARG A 223 5.33 6.97 8.94
N TRP A 224 4.74 8.00 8.34
CA TRP A 224 3.48 8.59 8.83
C TRP A 224 2.32 7.60 8.77
N ILE A 225 2.21 6.83 7.69
CA ILE A 225 1.17 5.80 7.56
C ILE A 225 1.36 4.70 8.62
N VAL A 226 2.60 4.28 8.85
CA VAL A 226 2.92 3.29 9.90
C VAL A 226 2.65 3.87 11.29
N GLY A 227 3.11 5.09 11.56
CA GLY A 227 2.91 5.78 12.84
C GLY A 227 1.44 5.99 13.17
N ALA A 228 0.57 6.21 12.18
CA ALA A 228 -0.88 6.25 12.40
C ALA A 228 -1.41 4.91 12.96
N ILE A 229 -0.92 3.78 12.43
CA ILE A 229 -1.28 2.43 12.90
C ILE A 229 -0.71 2.23 14.31
N GLU A 230 0.59 2.48 14.51
CA GLU A 230 1.26 2.27 15.80
C GLU A 230 0.63 3.12 16.93
N LEU A 231 0.32 4.39 16.64
CA LEU A 231 -0.34 5.28 17.58
C LEU A 231 -1.75 4.81 17.90
N SER A 232 -2.50 4.31 16.92
CA SER A 232 -3.85 3.75 17.12
C SER A 232 -3.85 2.53 18.06
N TYR A 233 -2.86 1.66 17.92
CA TYR A 233 -2.68 0.51 18.81
C TYR A 233 -2.29 0.96 20.22
N SER A 234 -1.32 1.86 20.32
CA SER A 234 -0.81 2.37 21.60
C SER A 234 -1.89 3.12 22.37
N SER A 235 -2.69 3.97 21.71
CA SER A 235 -3.79 4.70 22.36
C SER A 235 -4.93 3.79 22.79
N GLY A 236 -5.10 2.64 22.14
CA GLY A 236 -6.06 1.61 22.53
C GLY A 236 -5.57 0.66 23.61
N GLY A 237 -4.32 0.81 24.10
CA GLY A 237 -3.71 -0.12 25.06
C GLY A 237 -3.43 -1.51 24.49
N VAL A 238 -3.37 -1.65 23.16
CA VAL A 238 -3.13 -2.93 22.48
C VAL A 238 -1.67 -2.98 22.00
N PRO A 239 -0.95 -4.10 22.19
CA PRO A 239 0.42 -4.23 21.71
C PRO A 239 0.54 -3.97 20.21
N VAL A 240 1.49 -3.11 19.84
CA VAL A 240 1.77 -2.79 18.43
C VAL A 240 2.28 -4.04 17.71
N PRO A 241 1.69 -4.44 16.58
CA PRO A 241 2.16 -5.59 15.83
C PRO A 241 3.60 -5.40 15.34
N PRO A 242 4.45 -6.44 15.36
CA PRO A 242 5.81 -6.31 14.89
C PRO A 242 5.85 -6.11 13.36
N HIS A 243 6.80 -5.29 12.91
CA HIS A 243 7.12 -5.10 11.48
C HIS A 243 5.91 -4.67 10.61
N VAL A 244 5.12 -3.70 11.09
CA VAL A 244 4.10 -3.02 10.27
C VAL A 244 4.77 -2.37 9.07
N ARG A 245 4.17 -2.51 7.89
CA ARG A 245 4.68 -1.93 6.64
C ARG A 245 3.59 -1.09 6.00
N SER A 246 3.90 0.14 5.61
CA SER A 246 2.95 1.00 4.90
C SER A 246 2.43 0.37 3.61
N HIS A 247 3.19 -0.52 2.97
CA HIS A 247 2.73 -1.20 1.75
C HIS A 247 1.53 -2.13 2.01
N SER A 248 1.36 -2.63 3.24
CA SER A 248 0.25 -3.51 3.61
C SER A 248 -1.11 -2.81 3.57
N THR A 249 -1.18 -1.48 3.75
CA THR A 249 -2.45 -0.73 3.70
C THR A 249 -3.19 -0.90 2.39
N ARG A 250 -2.46 -1.02 1.27
CA ARG A 250 -3.07 -1.29 -0.04
C ARG A 250 -3.83 -2.60 -0.07
N GLY A 251 -3.19 -3.66 0.42
CA GLY A 251 -3.82 -4.99 0.45
C GLY A 251 -4.97 -5.03 1.44
N VAL A 252 -4.81 -4.41 2.61
CA VAL A 252 -5.87 -4.31 3.62
C VAL A 252 -7.08 -3.57 3.04
N ALA A 253 -6.89 -2.37 2.48
CA ALA A 253 -7.97 -1.59 1.87
C ALA A 253 -8.68 -2.35 0.75
N ALA A 254 -7.93 -2.92 -0.19
CA ALA A 254 -8.49 -3.70 -1.29
C ALA A 254 -9.25 -4.94 -0.82
N SER A 255 -8.76 -5.62 0.22
CA SER A 255 -9.42 -6.82 0.76
C SER A 255 -10.72 -6.48 1.48
N TRP A 256 -10.76 -5.38 2.24
CA TRP A 256 -12.00 -4.88 2.84
C TRP A 256 -13.01 -4.38 1.78
N ALA A 257 -12.54 -3.73 0.71
CA ALA A 257 -13.41 -3.33 -0.40
C ALA A 257 -14.01 -4.56 -1.11
N ALA A 258 -13.21 -5.60 -1.38
CA ALA A 258 -13.68 -6.84 -1.97
C ALA A 258 -14.68 -7.57 -1.07
N LEU A 259 -14.42 -7.62 0.24
CA LEU A 259 -15.35 -8.18 1.22
C LEU A 259 -16.71 -7.45 1.22
N ARG A 260 -16.70 -6.13 1.01
CA ARG A 260 -17.91 -5.29 0.93
C ARG A 260 -18.57 -5.29 -0.45
N GLY A 261 -18.14 -6.17 -1.36
CA GLY A 261 -18.78 -6.36 -2.66
C GLY A 261 -18.38 -5.34 -3.73
N VAL A 262 -17.32 -4.55 -3.52
CA VAL A 262 -16.82 -3.65 -4.58
C VAL A 262 -16.26 -4.51 -5.72
N PRO A 263 -16.63 -4.26 -7.00
CA PRO A 263 -16.13 -5.02 -8.13
C PRO A 263 -14.60 -5.04 -8.20
N LEU A 264 -14.02 -6.21 -8.51
CA LEU A 264 -12.56 -6.35 -8.62
C LEU A 264 -11.95 -5.44 -9.69
N SER A 265 -12.70 -5.11 -10.75
CA SER A 265 -12.30 -4.13 -11.77
C SER A 265 -12.00 -2.77 -11.15
N ASP A 266 -12.88 -2.32 -10.27
CA ASP A 266 -12.85 -0.98 -9.68
C ASP A 266 -11.74 -0.92 -8.62
N ILE A 267 -11.58 -1.99 -7.84
CA ILE A 267 -10.46 -2.15 -6.92
C ILE A 267 -9.12 -2.13 -7.67
N CYS A 268 -9.04 -2.85 -8.80
CA CYS A 268 -7.82 -2.87 -9.63
C CYS A 268 -7.53 -1.50 -10.24
N ALA A 269 -8.56 -0.78 -10.71
CA ALA A 269 -8.42 0.57 -11.22
C ALA A 269 -7.91 1.52 -10.13
N ALA A 270 -8.55 1.54 -8.96
CA ALA A 270 -8.16 2.38 -7.81
C ALA A 270 -6.72 2.09 -7.35
N ALA A 271 -6.36 0.82 -7.24
CA ALA A 271 -5.02 0.40 -6.83
C ALA A 271 -3.97 0.46 -7.96
N SER A 272 -4.37 0.75 -9.20
CA SER A 272 -3.51 0.69 -10.40
C SER A 272 -2.81 -0.68 -10.56
N TRP A 273 -3.63 -1.74 -10.54
CA TRP A 273 -3.24 -3.10 -10.89
C TRP A 273 -3.73 -3.44 -12.30
N SER A 274 -2.86 -4.05 -13.10
CA SER A 274 -3.19 -4.46 -14.47
C SER A 274 -4.11 -5.67 -14.55
N SER A 275 -4.25 -6.44 -13.47
CA SER A 275 -5.14 -7.62 -13.45
C SER A 275 -5.61 -7.99 -12.05
N PRO A 276 -6.82 -8.58 -11.92
CA PRO A 276 -7.31 -9.18 -10.67
C PRO A 276 -6.37 -10.25 -10.11
N CYS A 277 -5.64 -10.96 -10.97
CA CYS A 277 -4.63 -11.92 -10.55
C CYS A 277 -3.52 -11.26 -9.70
N THR A 278 -3.20 -9.98 -9.94
CA THR A 278 -2.24 -9.24 -9.11
C THR A 278 -2.79 -9.07 -7.70
N PHE A 279 -4.06 -8.70 -7.57
CA PHE A 279 -4.73 -8.62 -6.27
C PHE A 279 -4.75 -9.99 -5.57
N ALA A 280 -5.31 -11.01 -6.22
CA ALA A 280 -5.46 -12.35 -5.64
C ALA A 280 -4.11 -12.93 -5.16
N ARG A 281 -3.06 -12.81 -5.97
CA ARG A 281 -1.74 -13.39 -5.69
C ARG A 281 -0.94 -12.65 -4.64
N PHE A 282 -1.04 -11.31 -4.58
CA PHE A 282 -0.11 -10.50 -3.77
C PHE A 282 -0.77 -9.68 -2.66
N TYR A 283 -2.07 -9.37 -2.76
CA TYR A 283 -2.72 -8.38 -1.90
C TYR A 283 -4.02 -8.84 -1.21
N SER A 284 -4.65 -9.93 -1.67
CA SER A 284 -5.84 -10.53 -1.03
C SER A 284 -5.53 -11.09 0.36
N PHE A 285 -5.99 -10.41 1.41
CA PHE A 285 -5.87 -10.83 2.79
C PHE A 285 -7.21 -11.36 3.31
N ASN A 286 -7.15 -12.34 4.20
CA ASN A 286 -8.26 -12.76 5.04
C ASN A 286 -8.45 -11.70 6.14
N VAL A 287 -9.36 -10.76 5.89
CA VAL A 287 -9.63 -9.62 6.78
C VAL A 287 -10.72 -9.89 7.83
N VAL A 288 -11.35 -11.07 7.77
CA VAL A 288 -12.39 -11.52 8.70
C VAL A 288 -11.92 -12.83 9.34
N PRO A 289 -12.25 -13.10 10.62
CA PRO A 289 -12.02 -14.40 11.22
C PRO A 289 -12.61 -15.53 10.36
N HIS A 290 -11.92 -16.67 10.34
CA HIS A 290 -12.40 -17.85 9.62
C HIS A 290 -13.72 -18.34 10.23
N HIS A 291 -14.84 -18.15 9.52
CA HIS A 291 -16.00 -18.97 9.77
C HIS A 291 -15.73 -20.38 9.21
N PRO A 292 -15.99 -21.46 9.98
CA PRO A 292 -15.91 -22.81 9.46
C PRO A 292 -16.75 -22.90 8.18
N VAL A 293 -16.17 -23.36 7.07
CA VAL A 293 -16.90 -23.53 5.79
C VAL A 293 -18.16 -24.37 6.01
N ALA A 294 -18.07 -25.37 6.90
CA ALA A 294 -19.20 -26.16 7.37
C ALA A 294 -20.38 -25.29 7.84
N SER A 295 -20.16 -24.24 8.63
CA SER A 295 -21.22 -23.37 9.13
C SER A 295 -21.87 -22.48 8.05
N ALA A 296 -21.21 -22.29 6.92
CA ALA A 296 -21.72 -21.49 5.80
C ALA A 296 -22.44 -22.31 4.72
N VAL A 297 -22.18 -23.62 4.66
CA VAL A 297 -22.67 -24.52 3.61
C VAL A 297 -23.62 -25.59 4.16
N LEU A 298 -23.43 -26.01 5.41
CA LEU A 298 -24.28 -26.99 6.07
C LEU A 298 -25.36 -26.26 6.90
N PRO A 299 -26.61 -26.76 6.89
CA PRO A 299 -27.66 -26.21 7.74
C PRO A 299 -27.24 -26.34 9.20
N THR A 300 -27.37 -25.25 9.96
CA THR A 300 -27.18 -25.30 11.41
C THR A 300 -28.43 -25.89 12.05
N PRO A 301 -28.31 -26.82 13.02
CA PRO A 301 -29.45 -27.56 13.60
C PRO A 301 -30.44 -26.71 14.40
N SER A 302 -30.24 -25.39 14.47
CA SER A 302 -31.12 -24.42 15.13
C SER A 302 -32.06 -23.67 14.18
N GLN A 303 -32.15 -24.08 12.91
CA GLN A 303 -33.18 -23.61 11.97
C GLN A 303 -33.92 -24.81 11.36
N CYS A 304 -34.63 -25.55 12.20
CA CYS A 304 -35.80 -26.32 11.75
C CYS A 304 -37.05 -25.56 12.21
N PRO A 305 -38.02 -25.30 11.31
CA PRO A 305 -39.29 -24.68 11.67
C PRO A 305 -40.13 -25.56 12.61
#